data_AF-A0A495TV24-F1
#
_entry.id   AF-A0A495TV24-F1
#
_cell.length_a   1.000
_cell.length_b   1.000
_cell.length_c   1.000
_cell.angle_alpha   90.00
_cell.angle_beta   90.00
_cell.angle_gamma   90.00
#
_symmetry.space_group_name_H-M   'P 1'
#
loop_
_entity.id
_entity.type
_entity.pdbx_description
1 polymer ?
#
loop_
_entity_poly.entity_id
_entity_poly.type
_entity_poly.pdbx_seq_one_letter_code
_entity_poly.pdbx_strand_id
1 'polypeptide(L)' 'MPTITLEGDANGAAHPDPAAYAKKFTGKYQHRNITGGIGHNLPQEAPKAFADAIIDVVRL' A
#
# COMPACT_ATOMS: atom_id res chain seq x y z
N MET A 1 5.20 15.45 1.42
CA MET A 1 4.57 14.95 0.18
C MET A 1 3.45 13.99 0.57
N PRO A 2 2.35 13.90 -0.20
CA PRO A 2 1.33 12.87 0.01
C PRO A 2 1.88 11.46 -0.26
N THR A 3 1.47 10.48 0.55
CA THR A 3 1.93 9.09 0.43
C THR A 3 0.81 8.08 0.65
N ILE A 4 0.78 7.03 -0.17
CA ILE A 4 0.00 5.82 0.06
C ILE A 4 0.96 4.64 0.18
N THR A 5 0.86 3.85 1.25
CA THR A 5 1.50 2.53 1.35
C THR A 5 0.47 1.44 1.12
N LEU A 6 0.88 0.37 0.44
CA LEU A 6 0.05 -0.78 0.12
C LEU A 6 0.71 -2.05 0.64
N GLU A 7 -0.07 -2.98 1.20
CA GLU A 7 0.40 -4.31 1.60
C GLU A 7 -0.60 -5.38 1.16
N GLY A 8 -0.10 -6.54 0.71
CA GLY A 8 -0.91 -7.68 0.30
C GLY A 8 -1.25 -8.59 1.49
N ASP A 9 -2.50 -9.07 1.56
CA ASP A 9 -2.97 -9.95 2.65
C ASP A 9 -2.34 -11.35 2.66
N ALA A 10 -1.72 -11.76 1.56
CA ALA A 10 -1.00 -13.03 1.41
C ALA A 10 0.48 -12.84 1.05
N ASN A 11 1.06 -11.66 1.34
CA ASN A 11 2.49 -11.43 1.16
C ASN A 11 3.31 -12.29 2.14
N GLY A 12 3.91 -13.36 1.61
CA GLY A 12 4.77 -14.29 2.36
C GLY A 12 6.21 -13.82 2.56
N ALA A 13 6.60 -12.67 2.00
CA ALA A 13 7.90 -12.06 2.30
C ALA A 13 7.86 -11.36 3.67
N ALA A 14 9.03 -11.15 4.28
CA ALA A 14 9.09 -10.39 5.53
C ALA A 14 8.71 -8.93 5.29
N HIS A 15 7.67 -8.44 5.98
CA HIS A 15 7.24 -7.04 5.95
C HIS A 15 6.88 -6.55 7.37
N PRO A 16 7.14 -5.27 7.70
CA PRO A 16 6.78 -4.70 8.99
C PRO A 16 5.29 -4.35 9.05
N ASP A 17 4.71 -4.39 10.25
CA ASP A 17 3.36 -3.87 10.49
C ASP A 17 3.24 -2.38 10.07
N PRO A 18 2.15 -1.97 9.41
CA PRO A 18 1.94 -0.59 8.99
C PRO A 18 2.12 0.47 10.09
N ALA A 19 1.75 0.16 11.33
CA ALA A 19 1.91 1.06 12.46
C ALA A 19 3.37 1.37 12.78
N ALA A 20 4.30 0.45 12.47
CA ALA A 20 5.73 0.61 12.73
C ALA A 20 6.38 1.68 11.84
N TYR A 21 5.78 2.01 10.69
CA TYR A 21 6.31 3.01 9.76
C TYR A 21 5.37 4.18 9.47
N ALA A 22 4.10 4.13 9.86
CA ALA A 22 3.13 5.21 9.61
C ALA A 22 3.65 6.59 10.04
N LYS A 23 4.29 6.69 11.21
CA LYS A 23 4.84 7.95 11.75
C LYS A 23 6.07 8.49 10.99
N LYS A 24 6.63 7.71 10.06
CA LYS A 24 7.75 8.16 9.20
C LYS A 24 7.27 9.10 8.08
N PHE A 25 5.96 9.12 7.81
CA PHE A 25 5.35 10.02 6.83
C PHE A 25 4.77 11.24 7.57
N THR A 26 5.39 12.40 7.39
CA THR A 26 5.01 13.66 8.05
C THR A 26 3.97 14.49 7.26
N GLY A 27 3.63 14.06 6.05
CA GLY A 27 2.59 14.67 5.21
C GLY A 27 1.26 13.90 5.25
N LYS A 28 0.34 14.22 4.32
CA LYS A 28 -0.88 13.44 4.14
C LYS A 28 -0.53 11.98 3.85
N TYR A 29 -1.12 11.06 4.60
CA TYR A 29 -0.73 9.66 4.59
C TYR A 29 -1.96 8.76 4.64
N GLN A 30 -1.94 7.70 3.84
CA GLN A 30 -2.89 6.62 3.90
C GLN A 30 -2.14 5.28 3.79
N HIS A 31 -2.64 4.27 4.50
CA HIS A 31 -2.22 2.90 4.32
C HIS A 31 -3.42 2.08 3.81
N ARG A 32 -3.19 1.10 2.92
CA ARG A 32 -4.23 0.20 2.41
C ARG A 32 -3.73 -1.25 2.42
N ASN A 33 -4.51 -2.14 3.03
CA ASN A 33 -4.37 -3.58 2.83
C ASN A 33 -5.18 -3.99 1.61
N ILE A 34 -4.54 -4.69 0.67
CA ILE A 34 -5.20 -5.25 -0.51
C ILE A 34 -5.50 -6.71 -0.23
N THR A 35 -6.79 -7.03 -0.20
CA THR A 35 -7.27 -8.39 0.09
C THR A 35 -7.51 -9.20 -1.17
N GLY A 36 -7.63 -10.51 -1.02
CA GLY A 36 -7.96 -11.44 -2.12
C GLY A 36 -6.87 -12.44 -2.44
N GLY A 37 -5.93 -12.67 -1.52
CA GLY A 37 -4.80 -13.56 -1.74
C GLY A 37 -3.67 -12.87 -2.51
N ILE A 38 -3.47 -11.57 -2.28
CA ILE A 38 -2.47 -10.78 -2.99
C ILE A 38 -1.13 -10.89 -2.27
N GLY A 39 -0.11 -11.29 -3.02
CA GLY A 39 1.24 -11.48 -2.55
C GLY A 39 2.09 -10.22 -2.61
N HIS A 40 3.37 -10.42 -2.86
CA HIS A 40 4.39 -9.39 -2.76
C HIS A 40 4.37 -8.41 -3.95
N ASN A 41 3.86 -8.81 -5.11
CA ASN A 41 3.95 -8.03 -6.34
C ASN A 41 2.61 -7.40 -6.72
N LEU A 42 2.15 -6.43 -5.92
CA LEU A 42 0.87 -5.74 -6.13
C LEU A 42 0.66 -5.17 -7.56
N PRO A 43 1.67 -4.59 -8.24
CA PRO A 43 1.50 -4.15 -9.64
C PRO A 43 1.04 -5.27 -10.59
N GLN A 44 1.47 -6.51 -10.33
CA GLN A 44 1.15 -7.67 -11.16
C GLN A 44 -0.08 -8.42 -10.65
N GLU A 45 -0.22 -8.58 -9.33
CA GLU A 45 -1.24 -9.42 -8.71
C GLU A 45 -2.56 -8.67 -8.50
N ALA A 46 -2.50 -7.35 -8.26
CA ALA A 46 -3.66 -6.48 -8.09
C ALA A 46 -3.52 -5.19 -8.91
N PRO A 47 -3.37 -5.28 -10.25
CA PRO A 47 -3.03 -4.14 -11.10
C PRO A 47 -4.02 -2.98 -11.00
N LYS A 48 -5.31 -3.28 -10.82
CA LYS A 48 -6.33 -2.25 -10.60
C LYS A 48 -6.13 -1.51 -9.29
N ALA A 49 -5.98 -2.22 -8.17
CA ALA A 49 -5.79 -1.59 -6.86
C ALA A 49 -4.50 -0.76 -6.82
N PHE A 50 -3.45 -1.24 -7.48
CA PHE A 50 -2.20 -0.51 -7.64
C PHE A 50 -2.38 0.78 -8.46
N ALA A 51 -3.04 0.71 -9.62
CA ALA A 51 -3.32 1.89 -10.45
C ALA A 51 -4.21 2.91 -9.75
N ASP A 52 -5.25 2.45 -9.04
CA ASP A 52 -6.13 3.31 -8.25
C ASP A 52 -5.34 4.08 -7.17
N ALA A 53 -4.38 3.43 -6.50
CA ALA A 53 -3.50 4.09 -5.52
C ALA A 53 -2.60 5.18 -6.14
N ILE A 54 -2.11 4.98 -7.36
CA ILE A 54 -1.33 6.00 -8.09
C ILE A 54 -2.19 7.22 -8.40
N ILE A 55 -3.45 7.03 -8.78
CA ILE A 55 -4.37 8.13 -9.06
C ILE A 55 -4.79 8.84 -7.77
N ASP A 56 -4.96 8.10 -6.68
CA ASP A 56 -5.44 8.66 -5.42
C ASP A 56 -4.36 9.45 -4.68
N VAL A 57 -3.07 9.06 -4.77
CA VAL A 57 -2.00 9.77 -4.04
C VAL A 57 -1.89 11.23 -4.48
N VAL A 58 -2.20 11.56 -5.74
CA VAL A 58 -2.21 12.95 -6.23
C VAL A 58 -3.47 13.73 -5.81
N ARG A 59 -4.46 13.06 -5.21
CA ARG A 59 -5.73 13.64 -4.74
C ARG A 59 -5.86 13.67 -3.21
N LEU A 60 -4.89 13.12 -2.49
CA LEU A 60 -4.87 13.10 -1.02
C LEU A 60 -4.94 14.50 -0.42
#